data_AF-A0A933I6H9-F1
#
_entry.id   AF-A0A933I6H9-F1
#
_cell.length_a   1.000
_cell.length_b   1.000
_cell.length_c   1.000
_cell.angle_alpha   90.00
_cell.angle_beta   90.00
_cell.angle_gamma   90.00
#
_symmetry.space_group_name_H-M   'P 1'
#
loop_
_entity.id
_entity.type
_entity.pdbx_description
1 polymer ?
#
loop_
_entity_poly.entity_id
_entity_poly.type
_entity_poly.pdbx_seq_one_letter_code
_entity_poly.pdbx_strand_id
1 'polypeptide(L)' 'MGPFSSIYNMILSVREFLYRTSLKDSKRLPSKVVSIGNLTLGGTGKTPAVIALAQEAKKRGFKPCVL' A
#
# COMPACT_ATOMS: atom_id res chain seq x y z
N MET A 1 -23.19 6.81 -11.42
CA MET A 1 -22.51 7.45 -10.27
C MET A 1 -23.56 7.78 -9.22
N GLY A 2 -23.85 6.85 -8.31
CA GLY A 2 -24.88 7.06 -7.28
C GLY A 2 -24.38 7.90 -6.10
N PRO A 3 -25.26 8.42 -5.24
CA PRO A 3 -24.90 9.26 -4.08
C PRO A 3 -23.87 8.60 -3.15
N PHE A 4 -23.91 7.27 -3.02
CA PHE A 4 -22.93 6.49 -2.25
C PHE A 4 -21.48 6.62 -2.77
N SER A 5 -21.29 6.73 -4.09
CA SER A 5 -19.94 6.91 -4.67
C SER A 5 -19.36 8.28 -4.34
N SER A 6 -20.21 9.32 -4.30
CA SER A 6 -19.78 10.68 -3.95
C SER A 6 -19.36 10.77 -2.49
N ILE A 7 -20.13 10.15 -1.58
CA ILE A 7 -19.80 10.08 -0.15
C ILE A 7 -18.51 9.30 0.07
N TYR A 8 -18.34 8.16 -0.60
CA TYR A 8 -17.11 7.36 -0.54
C TYR A 8 -15.88 8.16 -1.01
N ASN A 9 -16.00 8.86 -2.13
CA ASN A 9 -14.93 9.71 -2.66
C ASN A 9 -14.60 10.87 -1.72
N MET A 10 -15.59 11.48 -1.08
CA MET A 10 -15.39 12.54 -0.08
C MET A 10 -14.66 12.03 1.16
N ILE A 11 -14.99 10.83 1.64
CA ILE A 11 -14.28 10.20 2.76
C ILE A 11 -12.83 9.88 2.39
N LEU A 12 -12.60 9.35 1.17
CA LEU A 12 -11.25 9.08 0.68
C LEU A 12 -10.41 10.35 0.54
N SER A 13 -10.97 11.43 0.01
CA SER A 13 -10.25 12.70 -0.15
C SER A 13 -9.88 13.33 1.19
N VAL A 14 -10.78 13.31 2.17
CA VAL A 14 -10.48 13.77 3.54
C VAL A 14 -9.39 12.90 4.17
N ARG A 15 -9.47 11.57 4.02
CA ARG A 15 -8.42 10.66 4.52
C ARG A 15 -7.07 10.97 3.87
N GLU A 16 -7.02 11.10 2.55
CA GLU A 16 -5.78 11.42 1.82
C GLU A 16 -5.21 12.78 2.27
N PHE A 17 -6.07 13.79 2.44
CA PHE A 17 -5.67 15.10 2.95
C PHE A 17 -5.04 15.02 4.35
N LEU A 18 -5.60 14.24 5.27
CA LEU A 18 -5.04 14.02 6.60
C LEU A 18 -3.70 13.29 6.58
N TYR A 19 -3.49 12.34 5.66
CA TYR A 19 -2.20 11.67 5.48
C TYR A 19 -1.15 12.58 4.84
N ARG A 20 -1.55 13.41 3.86
CA ARG A 20 -0.63 14.36 3.19
C ARG A 20 -0.16 15.48 4.11
N THR A 21 -1.05 15.98 4.97
CA THR A 21 -0.73 17.06 5.92
C THR A 21 0.09 16.58 7.13
N SER A 22 0.50 15.30 7.17
CA SER A 22 1.24 14.69 8.29
C SER A 22 0.56 14.82 9.66
N LEU A 23 -0.75 15.11 9.68
CA LEU A 23 -1.56 15.15 10.92
C LEU A 23 -1.74 13.76 11.54
N LYS A 24 -1.43 12.70 10.78
CA LYS A 24 -1.31 11.32 11.27
C LYS A 24 0.14 10.90 11.27
N ASP A 25 0.62 10.44 12.44
CA ASP A 25 1.95 9.89 12.60
C ASP A 25 2.18 8.67 11.70
N SER A 26 2.99 8.84 10.66
CA SER A 26 3.50 7.72 9.87
C SER A 26 4.58 7.01 10.67
N LYS A 27 4.26 5.84 11.23
CA LYS A 27 5.25 4.99 11.91
C LYS A 27 6.37 4.61 10.94
N ARG A 28 7.61 4.92 11.29
CA ARG A 28 8.79 4.50 10.53
C ARG A 28 9.39 3.26 11.16
N LEU A 29 9.60 2.24 10.34
CA LEU A 29 10.37 1.07 10.73
C LEU A 29 11.87 1.34 10.50
N PRO A 30 12.77 0.71 11.28
CA PRO A 30 14.22 0.91 11.13
C PRO A 30 14.79 0.30 9.83
N SER A 31 13.99 -0.49 9.11
CA SER A 31 14.34 -1.12 7.83
C SER A 31 13.65 -0.44 6.65
N LYS A 32 14.17 -0.69 5.43
CA LYS A 32 13.51 -0.23 4.19
C LYS A 32 12.19 -1.00 4.01
N VAL A 33 11.09 -0.28 3.85
CA VAL A 33 9.74 -0.84 3.68
C VAL A 33 9.25 -0.57 2.26
N VAL A 34 8.70 -1.60 1.61
CA VAL A 34 8.05 -1.48 0.30
C VAL A 34 6.60 -1.96 0.45
N SER A 35 5.64 -1.10 0.09
CA SER A 35 4.21 -1.44 0.13
C SER A 35 3.75 -1.89 -1.25
N ILE A 36 3.15 -3.09 -1.34
CA ILE A 36 2.57 -3.61 -2.58
C ILE A 36 1.04 -3.63 -2.43
N GLY A 37 0.39 -2.67 -3.09
CA GLY A 37 -1.06 -2.48 -3.08
C GLY A 37 -1.71 -2.71 -4.45
N ASN A 38 -3.04 -2.64 -4.49
CA ASN A 38 -3.78 -2.58 -5.75
C ASN A 38 -4.97 -1.64 -5.58
N LEU A 39 -5.35 -0.95 -6.66
CA LEU A 39 -6.44 0.03 -6.68
C LEU A 39 -7.82 -0.62 -6.91
N THR A 40 -7.85 -1.83 -7.46
CA THR A 40 -9.07 -2.57 -7.80
C THR A 40 -9.38 -3.67 -6.78
N LEU A 41 -10.66 -3.90 -6.53
CA LEU A 41 -11.16 -5.03 -5.74
C LEU A 41 -11.15 -6.29 -6.62
N GLY A 42 -10.30 -7.27 -6.32
CA GLY A 42 -10.17 -8.52 -7.10
C GLY A 42 -8.79 -9.18 -7.01
N GLY A 43 -8.64 -10.38 -7.59
CA GLY A 43 -7.41 -11.17 -7.63
C GLY A 43 -6.34 -10.56 -8.55
N THR A 44 -5.75 -9.44 -8.13
CA THR A 44 -4.92 -8.59 -8.99
C THR A 44 -3.44 -8.95 -8.96
N GLY A 45 -3.11 -10.24 -8.78
CA GLY A 45 -1.73 -10.72 -8.82
C GLY A 45 -0.81 -10.14 -7.74
N LYS A 46 -1.33 -9.53 -6.66
CA LYS A 46 -0.51 -9.00 -5.57
C LYS A 46 0.37 -10.09 -4.96
N THR A 47 -0.18 -11.27 -4.73
CA THR A 47 0.55 -12.41 -4.18
C THR A 47 1.72 -12.85 -5.08
N PRO A 48 1.53 -13.15 -6.38
CA PRO A 48 2.66 -13.46 -7.26
C PRO A 48 3.65 -12.30 -7.41
N ALA A 49 3.20 -11.03 -7.38
CA ALA A 49 4.08 -9.87 -7.41
C ALA A 49 4.97 -9.76 -6.16
N VAL A 50 4.41 -9.97 -4.97
CA VAL A 50 5.15 -10.01 -3.70
C VAL A 50 6.18 -11.14 -3.72
N ILE A 51 5.81 -12.32 -4.22
CA ILE A 51 6.72 -13.47 -4.33
C ILE A 51 7.89 -13.13 -5.27
N ALA A 52 7.62 -12.60 -6.46
CA ALA A 52 8.66 -12.22 -7.41
C ALA A 52 9.62 -11.16 -6.83
N LEU A 53 9.09 -10.15 -6.14
CA LEU A 53 9.90 -9.11 -5.51
C LEU A 53 10.76 -9.67 -4.37
N ALA A 54 10.20 -10.54 -3.52
CA ALA A 54 10.92 -11.16 -2.43
C ALA A 54 12.04 -12.08 -2.95
N GLN A 55 11.79 -12.84 -4.01
CA GLN A 55 12.80 -13.67 -4.66
C GLN A 55 13.94 -12.84 -5.25
N GLU A 56 13.63 -11.75 -5.94
CA GLU A 56 14.63 -10.84 -6.50
C GLU A 56 15.45 -10.14 -5.41
N ALA A 57 14.79 -9.68 -4.34
CA ALA A 57 15.49 -9.12 -3.17
C ALA A 57 16.44 -10.14 -2.54
N LYS A 58 16.02 -11.41 -2.41
CA LYS A 58 16.86 -12.49 -1.91
C LYS A 58 18.07 -12.74 -2.82
N LYS A 59 17.89 -12.74 -4.15
CA LYS A 59 19.00 -12.88 -5.12
C LYS A 59 20.04 -11.78 -4.99
N ARG A 60 19.61 -10.56 -4.65
CA ARG A 60 20.49 -9.40 -4.41
C ARG A 60 21.11 -9.39 -3.01
N GLY A 61 20.92 -10.44 -2.21
CA GLY A 61 21.51 -10.58 -0.88
C GLY A 61 20.71 -9.94 0.25
N PHE A 62 19.50 -9.42 -0.01
CA PHE A 62 18.62 -8.92 1.04
C PHE A 62 17.90 -10.07 1.76
N LYS A 63 17.44 -9.81 2.99
CA LYS A 63 16.60 -10.71 3.78
C LYS A 63 15.19 -10.11 3.89
N PRO A 64 14.33 -10.26 2.87
CA PRO A 64 13.00 -9.67 2.88
C PRO A 64 12.10 -10.34 3.93
N CYS A 65 11.21 -9.55 4.55
CA CYS A 65 10.14 -10.01 5.43
C CYS A 65 8.81 -9.52 4.82
N VAL A 66 7.84 -10.41 4.68
CA VAL A 66 6.49 -10.07 4.20
C VAL A 66 5.60 -9.88 5.42
N LEU A 67 4.94 -8.73 5.50
CA LEU A 67 3.99 -8.36 6.57
C LEU A 67 2.56 -8.66 6.15
#